data_AF-A0A929APJ5-F1
#
_entry.id   AF-A0A929APJ5-F1
#
_cell.length_a   1.000
_cell.length_b   1.000
_cell.length_c   1.000
_cell.angle_alpha   90.00
_cell.angle_beta   90.00
_cell.angle_gamma   90.00
#
_symmetry.space_group_name_H-M   'P 1'
#
loop_
_entity.id
_entity.type
_entity.pdbx_description
1 polymer ?
#
loop_
_entity_poly.entity_id
_entity_poly.type
_entity_poly.pdbx_seq_one_letter_code
_entity_poly.pdbx_strand_id
1 'polypeptide(L)'
;MGFSADVAEKALLDCGRSCCICHRFRGMKTELHHIIQKSEGGADTYDNCIPLCFDCHAEVKAYNPKHPKGRQYTNSELKQHRDRWYNKVRNNQFITTTPEHMELDRKLFITIRKMLPSNNSILFLRKHDFAGSSFALEYLEDLKNFNNVCEFPEFEFIDADLETLRANLDHCIFSFLIEIGRNTFPEDSNDGKVRNRIPQEWKHKQWERFWDAADKINELAKEVVSSYNQLIQQGRRKLGVE
;
A
#
# COMPACT_ATOMS: atom_id res chain seq x y z
N MET A 1 7.19 -9.05 -30.95
CA MET A 1 8.64 -9.30 -30.95
C MET A 1 9.33 -8.12 -30.30
N GLY A 2 9.75 -8.26 -29.05
CA GLY A 2 10.34 -7.19 -28.25
C GLY A 2 11.78 -7.49 -27.87
N PHE A 3 12.37 -6.62 -27.06
CA PHE A 3 13.67 -6.80 -26.43
C PHE A 3 13.81 -8.19 -25.80
N SER A 4 15.05 -8.74 -25.77
CA SER A 4 15.32 -9.98 -25.04
C SER A 4 15.03 -9.82 -23.54
N ALA A 5 14.84 -10.94 -22.84
CA ALA A 5 14.61 -10.94 -21.39
C ALA A 5 15.71 -10.16 -20.64
N ASP A 6 16.98 -10.41 -20.96
CA ASP A 6 18.12 -9.75 -20.31
C ASP A 6 18.14 -8.23 -20.53
N VAL A 7 17.82 -7.76 -21.75
CA VAL A 7 17.75 -6.33 -22.04
C VAL A 7 16.59 -5.69 -21.30
N ALA A 8 15.44 -6.37 -21.27
CA ALA A 8 14.25 -5.89 -20.59
C ALA A 8 14.47 -5.79 -19.07
N GLU A 9 15.01 -6.83 -18.46
CA GLU A 9 15.32 -6.87 -17.04
C GLU A 9 16.31 -5.77 -16.66
N LYS A 10 17.42 -5.65 -17.41
CA LYS A 10 18.42 -4.62 -17.16
C LYS A 10 17.83 -3.21 -17.25
N ALA A 11 17.03 -2.93 -18.28
CA ALA A 11 16.39 -1.63 -18.45
C ALA A 11 15.41 -1.28 -17.32
N LEU A 12 14.67 -2.28 -16.81
CA LEU A 12 13.72 -2.12 -15.71
C LEU A 12 14.41 -1.94 -14.35
N LEU A 13 15.55 -2.61 -14.13
CA LEU A 13 16.40 -2.41 -12.96
C LEU A 13 17.01 -1.01 -12.96
N ASP A 14 17.64 -0.62 -14.08
CA ASP A 14 18.32 0.68 -14.19
C ASP A 14 17.35 1.88 -14.16
N CYS A 15 16.07 1.66 -14.47
CA CYS A 15 15.04 2.69 -14.31
C CYS A 15 14.36 2.70 -12.94
N GLY A 16 14.62 1.70 -12.09
CA GLY A 16 13.96 1.55 -10.78
C GLY A 16 12.43 1.40 -10.89
N ARG A 17 11.93 0.77 -11.98
CA ARG A 17 10.49 0.69 -12.31
C ARG A 17 9.76 2.05 -12.39
N SER A 18 10.49 3.11 -12.69
CA SER A 18 9.97 4.45 -12.95
C SER A 18 10.02 4.80 -14.44
N CYS A 19 9.14 5.69 -14.87
CA CYS A 19 9.12 6.20 -16.24
C CYS A 19 10.34 7.10 -16.51
N CYS A 20 11.07 6.88 -17.61
CA CYS A 20 12.24 7.70 -17.93
C CYS A 20 11.92 9.14 -18.38
N ILE A 21 10.64 9.47 -18.64
CA ILE A 21 10.21 10.83 -19.02
C ILE A 21 9.60 11.56 -17.81
N CYS A 22 8.56 10.98 -17.20
CA CYS A 22 7.84 11.64 -16.10
C CYS A 22 8.39 11.30 -14.71
N HIS A 23 9.34 10.36 -14.61
CA HIS A 23 10.07 9.97 -13.40
C HIS A 23 9.22 9.37 -12.27
N ARG A 24 7.92 9.19 -12.47
CA ARG A 24 7.03 8.55 -11.49
C ARG A 24 7.29 7.05 -11.43
N PHE A 25 7.27 6.48 -10.23
CA PHE A 25 7.23 5.04 -10.03
C PHE A 25 5.93 4.45 -10.57
N ARG A 26 6.03 3.39 -11.36
CA ARG A 26 4.88 2.75 -12.01
C ARG A 26 4.82 1.23 -11.78
N GLY A 27 5.86 0.64 -11.20
CA GLY A 27 5.92 -0.79 -10.93
C GLY A 27 5.73 -1.61 -12.22
N MET A 28 4.60 -2.31 -12.31
CA MET A 28 4.24 -3.13 -13.47
C MET A 28 3.64 -2.33 -14.64
N LYS A 29 3.23 -1.07 -14.43
CA LYS A 29 2.62 -0.19 -15.46
C LYS A 29 3.69 0.53 -16.29
N THR A 30 4.72 -0.21 -16.70
CA THR A 30 5.86 0.29 -17.48
C THR A 30 6.04 -0.57 -18.74
N GLU A 31 6.12 0.08 -19.89
CA GLU A 31 6.38 -0.52 -21.19
C GLU A 31 7.77 -0.12 -21.71
N LEU A 32 8.40 -1.03 -22.43
CA LEU A 32 9.70 -0.79 -23.05
C LEU A 32 9.52 -0.31 -24.47
N HIS A 33 9.95 0.93 -24.73
CA HIS A 33 9.85 1.55 -26.03
C HIS A 33 11.19 1.50 -26.76
N HIS A 34 11.15 1.34 -28.09
CA HIS A 34 12.31 1.57 -28.94
C HIS A 34 12.50 3.06 -29.21
N ILE A 35 13.65 3.63 -28.89
CA ILE A 35 13.97 5.04 -29.20
C ILE A 35 13.93 5.25 -30.72
N ILE A 36 14.61 4.41 -31.49
CA ILE A 36 14.46 4.27 -32.94
C ILE A 36 13.56 3.06 -33.17
N GLN A 37 12.43 3.23 -33.85
CA GLN A 37 11.47 2.13 -34.01
C GLN A 37 12.02 0.99 -34.85
N LYS A 38 11.55 -0.23 -34.58
CA LYS A 38 11.89 -1.41 -35.38
C LYS A 38 11.50 -1.26 -36.86
N SER A 39 10.39 -0.58 -37.14
CA SER A 39 9.96 -0.23 -38.51
C SER A 39 10.92 0.75 -39.21
N GLU A 40 11.73 1.48 -38.45
CA GLU A 40 12.73 2.44 -38.93
C GLU A 40 14.15 1.86 -38.86
N GLY A 41 14.29 0.55 -38.65
CA GLY A 41 15.58 -0.15 -38.56
C GLY A 41 16.21 -0.15 -37.16
N GLY A 42 15.47 0.24 -36.12
CA GLY A 42 15.96 0.21 -34.75
C GLY A 42 16.19 -1.22 -34.23
N ALA A 43 17.35 -1.45 -33.64
CA ALA A 43 17.74 -2.74 -33.08
C ALA A 43 17.14 -2.99 -31.68
N ASP A 44 16.98 -4.27 -31.31
CA ASP A 44 16.52 -4.72 -29.99
C ASP A 44 17.64 -4.66 -28.93
N THR A 45 18.31 -3.52 -28.79
CA THR A 45 19.46 -3.32 -27.88
C THR A 45 19.07 -2.49 -26.65
N TYR A 46 19.84 -2.65 -25.56
CA TYR A 46 19.70 -1.83 -24.36
C TYR A 46 19.83 -0.32 -24.67
N ASP A 47 20.77 0.06 -25.53
CA ASP A 47 20.98 1.44 -25.95
C ASP A 47 19.84 2.03 -26.79
N ASN A 48 18.93 1.19 -27.30
CA ASN A 48 17.73 1.61 -28.00
C ASN A 48 16.44 1.43 -27.15
N CYS A 49 16.56 0.94 -25.92
CA CYS A 49 15.43 0.67 -25.02
C CYS A 49 15.21 1.85 -24.07
N ILE A 50 13.97 2.35 -23.96
CA ILE A 50 13.56 3.34 -22.95
C ILE A 50 12.28 2.87 -22.23
N PRO A 51 12.35 2.63 -20.89
CA PRO A 51 11.17 2.33 -20.08
C PRO A 51 10.25 3.55 -19.87
N LEU A 52 8.98 3.43 -20.22
CA LEU A 52 7.97 4.50 -20.14
C LEU A 52 6.69 4.01 -19.46
N CYS A 53 5.94 4.90 -18.80
CA CYS A 53 4.57 4.59 -18.38
C CYS A 53 3.63 4.57 -19.60
N PHE A 54 2.46 3.94 -19.49
CA PHE A 54 1.50 3.85 -20.60
C PHE A 54 1.13 5.24 -21.18
N ASP A 55 0.95 6.25 -20.33
CA ASP A 55 0.66 7.62 -20.77
C ASP A 55 1.78 8.19 -21.67
N CYS A 56 3.02 8.25 -21.15
CA CYS A 56 4.16 8.75 -21.90
C CYS A 56 4.47 7.88 -23.13
N HIS A 57 4.25 6.57 -23.05
CA HIS A 57 4.43 5.64 -24.17
C HIS A 57 3.47 5.96 -25.32
N ALA A 58 2.21 6.29 -25.02
CA ALA A 58 1.25 6.74 -26.03
C ALA A 58 1.64 8.12 -26.61
N GLU A 59 2.09 9.05 -25.76
CA GLU A 59 2.45 10.42 -26.17
C GLU A 59 3.65 10.47 -27.12
N VAL A 60 4.69 9.67 -26.91
CA VAL A 60 5.90 9.68 -27.77
C VAL A 60 5.59 9.28 -29.22
N LYS A 61 4.43 8.67 -29.49
CA LYS A 61 3.94 8.34 -30.82
C LYS A 61 2.79 9.21 -31.32
N ALA A 62 2.28 10.12 -30.50
CA ALA A 62 1.07 10.88 -30.81
C ALA A 62 1.30 12.12 -31.69
N TYR A 63 2.56 12.48 -32.00
CA TYR A 63 2.84 13.70 -32.76
C TYR A 63 2.34 13.61 -34.21
N ASN A 64 1.51 14.58 -34.61
CA ASN A 64 0.98 14.69 -35.97
C ASN A 64 1.63 15.88 -36.70
N PRO A 65 2.47 15.65 -37.73
CA PRO A 65 3.08 16.74 -38.51
C PRO A 65 2.07 17.67 -39.20
N LYS A 66 0.86 17.18 -39.50
CA LYS A 66 -0.22 17.97 -40.12
C LYS A 66 -0.98 18.85 -39.12
N HIS A 67 -0.88 18.56 -37.82
CA HIS A 67 -1.47 19.35 -36.73
C HIS A 67 -0.51 19.37 -35.53
N PRO A 68 0.60 20.12 -35.63
CA PRO A 68 1.63 20.10 -34.60
C PRO A 68 1.10 20.70 -33.29
N LYS A 69 1.07 19.88 -32.23
CA LYS A 69 0.83 20.33 -30.86
C LYS A 69 2.09 20.08 -30.05
N GLY A 70 2.67 21.13 -29.48
CA GLY A 70 3.96 21.04 -28.79
C GLY A 70 5.11 20.71 -29.75
N ARG A 71 6.18 20.10 -29.22
CA ARG A 71 7.33 19.63 -30.00
C ARG A 71 7.36 18.12 -30.01
N GLN A 72 7.74 17.54 -31.15
CA GLN A 72 7.95 16.10 -31.27
C GLN A 72 9.18 15.68 -30.45
N TYR A 73 9.06 14.60 -29.68
CA TYR A 73 10.20 13.95 -29.05
C TYR A 73 11.19 13.47 -30.11
N THR A 74 12.44 13.89 -29.99
CA THR A 74 13.51 13.42 -30.89
C THR A 74 14.20 12.19 -30.31
N ASN A 75 14.84 11.37 -31.16
CA ASN A 75 15.60 10.21 -30.70
C ASN A 75 16.72 10.61 -29.72
N SER A 76 17.37 11.76 -29.96
CA SER A 76 18.40 12.31 -29.06
C SER A 76 17.81 12.71 -27.71
N GLU A 77 16.62 13.31 -27.69
CA GLU A 77 15.94 13.70 -26.46
C GLU A 77 15.52 12.47 -25.63
N LEU A 78 14.90 11.46 -26.26
CA LEU A 78 14.51 10.22 -25.59
C LEU A 78 15.73 9.51 -25.00
N LYS A 79 16.83 9.42 -25.76
CA LYS A 79 18.09 8.87 -25.28
C LYS A 79 18.60 9.63 -24.05
N GLN A 80 18.59 10.97 -24.09
CA GLN A 80 19.01 11.80 -22.96
C GLN A 80 18.07 11.72 -21.75
N HIS A 81 16.76 11.56 -21.93
CA HIS A 81 15.83 11.32 -20.83
C HIS A 81 16.17 10.02 -20.11
N ARG A 82 16.34 8.93 -20.87
CA ARG A 82 16.78 7.65 -20.33
C ARG A 82 18.12 7.75 -19.62
N ASP A 83 19.16 8.26 -20.29
CA ASP A 83 20.52 8.25 -19.76
C ASP A 83 20.62 9.12 -18.49
N ARG A 84 19.95 10.28 -18.47
CA ARG A 84 19.88 11.12 -17.26
C ARG A 84 19.10 10.43 -16.14
N TRP A 85 18.02 9.73 -16.46
CA TRP A 85 17.25 8.98 -15.47
C TRP A 85 18.07 7.82 -14.88
N TYR A 86 18.70 7.01 -15.71
CA TYR A 86 19.55 5.90 -15.27
C TYR A 86 20.71 6.41 -14.41
N ASN A 87 21.34 7.52 -14.81
CA ASN A 87 22.36 8.15 -13.97
C ASN A 87 21.80 8.61 -12.63
N LYS A 88 20.59 9.18 -12.58
CA LYS A 88 19.94 9.56 -11.31
C LYS A 88 19.62 8.35 -10.43
N VAL A 89 19.08 7.27 -10.99
CA VAL A 89 18.78 6.02 -10.28
C VAL A 89 20.07 5.40 -9.75
N ARG A 90 21.10 5.30 -10.61
CA ARG A 90 22.43 4.76 -10.25
C ARG A 90 23.14 5.58 -9.18
N ASN A 91 23.01 6.91 -9.23
CA ASN A 91 23.54 7.83 -8.23
C ASN A 91 22.60 7.97 -7.02
N ASN A 92 21.60 7.07 -6.88
CA ASN A 92 20.65 7.02 -5.76
C ASN A 92 19.83 8.29 -5.54
N GLN A 93 19.71 9.20 -6.52
CA GLN A 93 18.98 10.45 -6.36
C GLN A 93 17.44 10.29 -6.43
N PHE A 94 16.92 9.11 -6.76
CA PHE A 94 15.48 8.92 -6.97
C PHE A 94 14.85 7.65 -6.38
N ILE A 95 15.62 6.79 -5.71
CA ILE A 95 15.11 5.83 -4.72
C ILE A 95 16.15 5.76 -3.61
N THR A 96 16.25 6.82 -2.84
CA THR A 96 16.68 6.71 -1.46
C THR A 96 15.63 7.41 -0.65
N THR A 97 15.09 6.70 0.32
CA THR A 97 14.79 7.28 1.63
C THR A 97 15.93 8.24 1.94
N THR A 98 15.75 9.53 1.65
CA THR A 98 16.71 10.52 2.12
C THR A 98 16.70 10.42 3.65
N PRO A 99 17.76 10.79 4.36
CA PRO A 99 17.73 10.81 5.82
C PRO A 99 16.48 11.54 6.35
N GLU A 100 16.01 12.57 5.64
CA GLU A 100 14.79 13.30 5.93
C GLU A 100 13.51 12.46 5.71
N HIS A 101 13.39 11.72 4.60
CA HIS A 101 12.25 10.82 4.37
C HIS A 101 12.22 9.66 5.36
N MET A 102 13.39 9.08 5.67
CA MET A 102 13.50 8.02 6.67
C MET A 102 13.12 8.54 8.05
N GLU A 103 13.47 9.79 8.38
CA GLU A 103 13.05 10.43 9.63
C GLU A 103 11.55 10.71 9.67
N LEU A 104 10.92 11.06 8.53
CA LEU A 104 9.46 11.19 8.43
C LEU A 104 8.76 9.84 8.64
N ASP A 105 9.20 8.79 7.96
CA ASP A 105 8.69 7.43 8.15
C ASP A 105 8.91 6.95 9.60
N ARG A 106 10.06 7.28 10.20
CA ARG A 106 10.35 6.98 11.61
C ARG A 106 9.37 7.67 12.55
N LYS A 107 9.08 8.95 12.32
CA LYS A 107 8.08 9.70 13.10
C LYS A 107 6.69 9.10 12.95
N LEU A 108 6.27 8.80 11.72
CA LEU A 108 4.97 8.18 11.47
C LEU A 108 4.87 6.81 12.16
N PHE A 109 5.90 5.97 12.05
CA PHE A 109 5.94 4.66 12.71
C PHE A 109 5.82 4.78 14.24
N ILE A 110 6.51 5.74 14.85
CA ILE A 110 6.39 6.02 16.29
C ILE A 110 4.97 6.49 16.65
N THR A 111 4.36 7.34 15.83
CA THR A 111 2.98 7.80 16.00
C THR A 111 2.00 6.63 15.95
N ILE A 112 2.12 5.75 14.94
CA ILE A 112 1.30 4.54 14.82
C ILE A 112 1.45 3.66 16.06
N ARG A 113 2.68 3.44 16.56
CA ARG A 113 2.91 2.61 17.76
C ARG A 113 2.31 3.19 19.05
N LYS A 114 2.28 4.51 19.17
CA LYS A 114 1.64 5.20 20.31
C LYS A 114 0.12 5.14 20.23
N MET A 115 -0.42 5.31 19.02
CA MET A 115 -1.86 5.32 18.76
C MET A 115 -2.46 3.91 18.83
N LEU A 116 -1.74 2.91 18.34
CA LEU A 116 -2.17 1.51 18.31
C LEU A 116 -1.14 0.63 19.05
N PRO A 117 -1.12 0.69 20.39
CA PRO A 117 -0.16 -0.06 21.18
C PRO A 117 -0.52 -1.55 21.23
N SER A 118 0.50 -2.41 21.38
CA SER A 118 0.33 -3.87 21.37
C SER A 118 -0.41 -4.44 22.58
N ASN A 119 -0.59 -3.65 23.65
CA ASN A 119 -1.10 -4.09 24.95
C ASN A 119 -2.55 -3.64 25.24
N ASN A 120 -3.20 -2.93 24.31
CA ASN A 120 -4.59 -2.49 24.45
C ASN A 120 -5.47 -3.18 23.40
N SER A 121 -5.99 -2.47 22.40
CA SER A 121 -6.94 -3.03 21.43
C SER A 121 -6.41 -4.29 20.73
N ILE A 122 -5.13 -4.30 20.35
CA ILE A 122 -4.49 -5.47 19.75
C ILE A 122 -4.40 -6.67 20.72
N LEU A 123 -4.16 -6.43 22.01
CA LEU A 123 -4.13 -7.50 23.01
C LEU A 123 -5.52 -8.07 23.26
N PHE A 124 -6.54 -7.21 23.25
CA PHE A 124 -7.93 -7.61 23.33
C PHE A 124 -8.29 -8.54 22.16
N LEU A 125 -8.04 -8.13 20.91
CA LEU A 125 -8.31 -8.97 19.73
C LEU A 125 -7.58 -10.31 19.73
N ARG A 126 -6.38 -10.39 20.34
CA ARG A 126 -5.63 -11.65 20.47
C ARG A 126 -6.29 -12.67 21.41
N LYS A 127 -7.08 -12.21 22.37
CA LYS A 127 -7.55 -13.02 23.49
C LYS A 127 -9.07 -13.21 23.50
N HIS A 128 -9.80 -12.30 22.87
CA HIS A 128 -11.26 -12.27 22.94
C HIS A 128 -11.88 -13.19 21.89
N ASP A 129 -12.89 -13.94 22.31
CA ASP A 129 -13.77 -14.69 21.43
C ASP A 129 -15.15 -14.03 21.40
N PHE A 130 -15.56 -13.58 20.21
CA PHE A 130 -16.79 -12.85 20.00
C PHE A 130 -18.05 -13.72 20.02
N ALA A 131 -17.92 -15.05 20.00
CA ALA A 131 -19.05 -15.97 20.18
C ALA A 131 -19.56 -15.99 21.63
N GLY A 132 -18.66 -15.97 22.61
CA GLY A 132 -19.00 -16.29 24.00
C GLY A 132 -19.25 -15.08 24.91
N SER A 133 -18.47 -14.01 24.73
CA SER A 133 -18.35 -12.96 25.74
C SER A 133 -18.73 -11.58 25.21
N SER A 134 -19.48 -10.82 26.02
CA SER A 134 -19.69 -9.39 25.76
C SER A 134 -18.41 -8.61 26.02
N PHE A 135 -18.27 -7.45 25.40
CA PHE A 135 -17.07 -6.60 25.48
C PHE A 135 -17.44 -5.13 25.52
N ALA A 136 -16.57 -4.29 26.06
CA ALA A 136 -16.75 -2.84 26.02
C ALA A 136 -16.18 -2.28 24.71
N LEU A 137 -16.89 -1.34 24.06
CA LEU A 137 -16.43 -0.72 22.81
C LEU A 137 -15.14 0.11 23.00
N GLU A 138 -14.81 0.50 24.24
CA GLU A 138 -13.57 1.19 24.59
C GLU A 138 -12.32 0.37 24.24
N TYR A 139 -12.42 -0.96 24.23
CA TYR A 139 -11.31 -1.84 23.80
C TYR A 139 -11.04 -1.79 22.29
N LEU A 140 -11.87 -1.10 21.51
CA LEU A 140 -11.69 -0.91 20.08
C LEU A 140 -11.31 0.53 19.72
N GLU A 141 -11.11 1.40 20.72
CA GLU A 141 -10.94 2.83 20.50
C GLU A 141 -9.64 3.15 19.74
N ASP A 142 -8.55 2.43 20.01
CA ASP A 142 -7.29 2.62 19.27
C ASP A 142 -7.47 2.30 17.77
N LEU A 143 -8.28 1.28 17.46
CA LEU A 143 -8.55 0.86 16.08
C LEU A 143 -9.35 1.92 15.32
N LYS A 144 -10.38 2.47 15.97
CA LYS A 144 -11.18 3.57 15.39
C LYS A 144 -10.32 4.80 15.16
N ASN A 145 -9.52 5.18 16.16
CA ASN A 145 -8.63 6.34 16.05
C ASN A 145 -7.61 6.17 14.92
N PHE A 146 -7.01 4.97 14.80
CA PHE A 146 -6.11 4.64 13.70
C PHE A 146 -6.81 4.74 12.33
N ASN A 147 -7.97 4.11 12.17
CA ASN A 147 -8.71 4.12 10.90
C ASN A 147 -9.12 5.55 10.49
N ASN A 148 -9.56 6.38 11.43
CA ASN A 148 -9.93 7.78 11.15
C ASN A 148 -8.77 8.62 10.60
N VAL A 149 -7.56 8.45 11.13
CA VAL A 149 -6.40 9.23 10.66
C VAL A 149 -5.81 8.68 9.35
N CYS A 150 -6.11 7.43 8.99
CA CYS A 150 -5.64 6.80 7.76
C CYS A 150 -6.26 7.41 6.49
N GLU A 151 -7.32 8.22 6.62
CA GLU A 151 -7.90 9.00 5.51
C GLU A 151 -7.05 10.21 5.12
N PHE A 152 -6.13 10.65 5.99
CA PHE A 152 -5.31 11.83 5.75
C PHE A 152 -4.06 11.49 4.92
N PRO A 153 -3.76 12.26 3.86
CA PRO A 153 -2.58 12.02 3.03
C PRO A 153 -1.25 12.21 3.78
N GLU A 154 -1.25 12.95 4.90
CA GLU A 154 -0.09 13.10 5.78
C GLU A 154 0.18 11.86 6.64
N PHE A 155 -0.73 10.88 6.65
CA PHE A 155 -0.63 9.63 7.41
C PHE A 155 -0.22 8.44 6.54
N GLU A 156 0.66 8.68 5.58
CA GLU A 156 1.22 7.67 4.67
C GLU A 156 2.74 7.58 4.82
N PHE A 157 3.28 6.37 4.69
CA PHE A 157 4.72 6.16 4.58
C PHE A 157 5.21 6.54 3.19
N ILE A 158 6.43 7.08 3.14
CA ILE A 158 7.16 7.31 1.90
C ILE A 158 7.75 5.98 1.41
N ASP A 159 8.20 5.10 2.31
CA ASP A 159 8.57 3.72 1.99
C ASP A 159 7.34 2.92 1.54
N ALA A 160 7.34 2.51 0.27
CA ALA A 160 6.21 1.84 -0.35
C ALA A 160 5.84 0.49 0.28
N ASP A 161 6.81 -0.23 0.86
CA ASP A 161 6.51 -1.51 1.51
C ASP A 161 5.82 -1.27 2.86
N LEU A 162 6.30 -0.30 3.64
CA LEU A 162 5.66 0.10 4.88
C LEU A 162 4.26 0.67 4.64
N GLU A 163 4.10 1.45 3.56
CA GLU A 163 2.79 1.99 3.20
C GLU A 163 1.82 0.89 2.81
N THR A 164 2.27 -0.09 2.02
CA THR A 164 1.47 -1.26 1.67
C THR A 164 0.99 -2.00 2.92
N LEU A 165 1.87 -2.18 3.91
CA LEU A 165 1.51 -2.84 5.18
C LEU A 165 0.55 -2.00 6.02
N ARG A 166 0.73 -0.68 6.08
CA ARG A 166 -0.16 0.25 6.79
C ARG A 166 -1.55 0.25 6.18
N ALA A 167 -1.65 0.39 4.86
CA ALA A 167 -2.91 0.36 4.12
C ALA A 167 -3.64 -0.99 4.27
N ASN A 168 -2.91 -2.11 4.28
CA ASN A 168 -3.51 -3.42 4.55
C ASN A 168 -4.06 -3.52 5.99
N LEU A 169 -3.32 -3.02 6.98
CA LEU A 169 -3.80 -2.97 8.37
C LEU A 169 -5.07 -2.12 8.49
N ASP A 170 -5.09 -0.94 7.85
CA ASP A 170 -6.26 -0.06 7.80
C ASP A 170 -7.49 -0.77 7.21
N HIS A 171 -7.32 -1.45 6.07
CA HIS A 171 -8.39 -2.22 5.45
C HIS A 171 -8.92 -3.35 6.34
N CYS A 172 -8.04 -4.11 6.99
CA CYS A 172 -8.44 -5.16 7.94
C CYS A 172 -9.22 -4.57 9.11
N ILE A 173 -8.76 -3.45 9.68
CA ILE A 173 -9.42 -2.77 10.81
C ILE A 173 -10.79 -2.27 10.39
N PHE A 174 -10.90 -1.59 9.26
CA PHE A 174 -12.16 -1.09 8.73
C PHE A 174 -13.18 -2.21 8.55
N SER A 175 -12.77 -3.31 7.91
CA SER A 175 -13.61 -4.47 7.68
C SER A 175 -14.08 -5.12 8.98
N PHE A 176 -13.18 -5.25 9.97
CA PHE A 176 -13.51 -5.71 11.32
C PHE A 176 -14.54 -4.80 12.02
N LEU A 177 -14.32 -3.48 12.02
CA LEU A 177 -15.20 -2.50 12.67
C LEU A 177 -16.60 -2.48 12.03
N ILE A 178 -16.70 -2.69 10.72
CA ILE A 178 -17.98 -2.86 10.03
C ILE A 178 -18.74 -4.06 10.59
N GLU A 179 -18.10 -5.22 10.71
CA GLU A 179 -18.78 -6.44 11.18
C GLU A 179 -19.15 -6.34 12.67
N ILE A 180 -18.36 -5.63 13.48
CA ILE A 180 -18.74 -5.26 14.84
C ILE A 180 -20.02 -4.40 14.84
N GLY A 181 -20.08 -3.36 14.01
CA GLY A 181 -21.24 -2.47 13.93
C GLY A 181 -22.51 -3.14 13.40
N ARG A 182 -22.36 -4.16 12.55
CA ARG A 182 -23.49 -4.92 11.96
C ARG A 182 -24.05 -5.99 12.88
N ASN A 183 -23.18 -6.65 13.64
CA ASN A 183 -23.53 -7.90 14.31
C ASN A 183 -23.48 -7.83 15.84
N THR A 184 -23.01 -6.73 16.42
CA THR A 184 -22.96 -6.56 17.88
C THR A 184 -23.88 -5.45 18.33
N PHE A 185 -24.57 -5.68 19.44
CA PHE A 185 -25.57 -4.76 19.99
C PHE A 185 -25.33 -4.53 21.48
N PRO A 186 -25.72 -3.36 22.01
CA PRO A 186 -25.68 -3.08 23.43
C PRO A 186 -26.45 -4.13 24.26
N GLU A 187 -25.85 -4.55 25.36
CA GLU A 187 -26.44 -5.38 26.41
C GLU A 187 -26.27 -4.63 27.74
N ASP A 188 -27.36 -4.53 28.50
CA ASP A 188 -27.33 -3.98 29.85
C ASP A 188 -26.43 -4.86 30.72
N SER A 189 -25.49 -4.24 31.43
CA SER A 189 -24.63 -4.95 32.35
C SER A 189 -24.74 -4.38 33.76
N ASN A 190 -24.65 -5.27 34.75
CA ASN A 190 -24.88 -4.95 36.16
C ASN A 190 -23.85 -3.98 36.75
N ASP A 191 -22.74 -3.72 36.06
CA ASP A 191 -21.70 -2.78 36.49
C ASP A 191 -21.95 -1.34 36.01
N GLY A 192 -23.07 -1.08 35.31
CA GLY A 192 -23.43 0.23 34.77
C GLY A 192 -22.69 0.61 33.49
N LYS A 193 -21.84 -0.28 32.94
CA LYS A 193 -21.18 -0.07 31.65
C LYS A 193 -22.00 -0.67 30.52
N VAL A 194 -22.07 0.05 29.39
CA VAL A 194 -22.66 -0.49 28.16
C VAL A 194 -21.66 -1.48 27.55
N ARG A 195 -22.08 -2.73 27.39
CA ARG A 195 -21.30 -3.78 26.73
C ARG A 195 -21.97 -4.15 25.43
N ASN A 196 -21.20 -4.61 24.45
CA ASN A 196 -21.70 -5.11 23.19
C ASN A 196 -21.49 -6.62 23.09
N ARG A 197 -22.40 -7.31 22.40
CA ARG A 197 -22.23 -8.71 22.02
C ARG A 197 -23.05 -9.07 20.78
N ILE A 198 -22.73 -10.22 20.19
CA ILE A 198 -23.65 -10.87 19.25
C ILE A 198 -24.88 -11.34 20.03
N PRO A 199 -26.11 -11.00 19.59
CA PRO A 199 -27.34 -11.31 20.32
C PRO A 199 -27.47 -12.81 20.59
N GLN A 200 -27.64 -13.19 21.86
CA GLN A 200 -27.61 -14.60 22.26
C GLN A 200 -28.87 -15.35 21.84
N GLU A 201 -29.97 -14.65 21.63
CA GLU A 201 -31.18 -15.22 21.08
C GLU A 201 -30.97 -15.78 19.67
N TRP A 202 -30.00 -15.27 18.90
CA TRP A 202 -29.66 -15.85 17.59
C TRP A 202 -29.12 -17.26 17.74
N LYS A 203 -28.43 -17.59 18.84
CA LYS A 203 -27.95 -18.96 19.09
C LYS A 203 -29.08 -19.99 19.13
N HIS A 204 -30.29 -19.58 19.51
CA HIS A 204 -31.45 -20.47 19.58
C HIS A 204 -32.40 -20.31 18.39
N LYS A 205 -32.53 -19.08 17.86
CA LYS A 205 -33.53 -18.74 16.83
C LYS A 205 -32.94 -18.67 15.41
N GLN A 206 -31.64 -18.43 15.28
CA GLN A 206 -30.92 -18.15 14.03
C GLN A 206 -29.48 -18.70 14.11
N TRP A 207 -29.35 -20.01 14.33
CA TRP A 207 -28.07 -20.67 14.63
C TRP A 207 -26.97 -20.34 13.61
N GLU A 208 -27.27 -20.47 12.31
CA GLU A 208 -26.33 -20.19 11.21
C GLU A 208 -25.85 -18.74 11.26
N ARG A 209 -26.78 -17.78 11.35
CA ARG A 209 -26.44 -16.34 11.46
C ARG A 209 -25.52 -16.04 12.64
N PHE A 210 -25.76 -16.66 13.80
CA PHE A 210 -24.94 -16.44 14.98
C PHE A 210 -23.49 -16.87 14.76
N TRP A 211 -23.30 -18.08 14.26
CA TRP A 211 -21.97 -18.63 14.03
C TRP A 211 -21.27 -17.97 12.84
N ASP A 212 -21.98 -17.66 11.76
CA ASP A 212 -21.43 -16.90 10.64
C ASP A 212 -20.89 -15.54 11.10
N ALA A 213 -21.66 -14.80 11.92
CA ALA A 213 -21.22 -13.53 12.47
C ALA A 213 -20.01 -13.70 13.42
N ALA A 214 -20.07 -14.68 14.33
CA ALA A 214 -19.00 -14.92 15.29
C ALA A 214 -17.70 -15.32 14.61
N ASP A 215 -17.75 -16.30 13.70
CA ASP A 215 -16.60 -16.79 12.94
C ASP A 215 -16.04 -15.68 12.06
N LYS A 216 -16.90 -14.91 11.38
CA LYS A 216 -16.42 -13.80 10.55
C LYS A 216 -15.71 -12.73 11.35
N ILE A 217 -16.26 -12.31 12.49
CA ILE A 217 -15.63 -11.31 13.37
C ILE A 217 -14.32 -11.85 13.94
N ASN A 218 -14.30 -13.11 14.39
CA ASN A 218 -13.09 -13.75 14.93
C ASN A 218 -11.99 -13.88 13.87
N GLU A 219 -12.31 -14.24 12.63
CA GLU A 219 -11.34 -14.28 11.54
C GLU A 219 -10.80 -12.89 11.19
N LEU A 220 -11.66 -11.88 11.08
CA LEU A 220 -11.23 -10.50 10.85
C LEU A 220 -10.35 -9.98 12.00
N ALA A 221 -10.64 -10.34 13.25
CA ALA A 221 -9.79 -10.01 14.39
C ALA A 221 -8.37 -10.62 14.24
N LYS A 222 -8.27 -11.88 13.80
CA LYS A 222 -6.98 -12.53 13.50
C LYS A 222 -6.25 -11.83 12.37
N GLU A 223 -6.95 -11.43 11.31
CA GLU A 223 -6.37 -10.68 10.19
C GLU A 223 -5.79 -9.33 10.64
N VAL A 224 -6.53 -8.57 11.46
CA VAL A 224 -6.04 -7.32 12.08
C VAL A 224 -4.77 -7.56 12.89
N VAL A 225 -4.75 -8.59 13.74
CA VAL A 225 -3.57 -8.92 14.55
C VAL A 225 -2.38 -9.31 13.66
N SER A 226 -2.62 -10.09 12.60
CA SER A 226 -1.60 -10.53 11.67
C SER A 226 -0.99 -9.35 10.89
N SER A 227 -1.82 -8.50 10.31
CA SER A 227 -1.37 -7.31 9.57
C SER A 227 -0.63 -6.32 10.48
N TYR A 228 -1.12 -6.12 11.71
CA TYR A 228 -0.43 -5.32 12.72
C TYR A 228 0.97 -5.88 13.01
N ASN A 229 1.09 -7.19 13.24
CA ASN A 229 2.38 -7.81 13.52
C ASN A 229 3.37 -7.63 12.36
N GLN A 230 2.91 -7.75 11.11
CA GLN A 230 3.74 -7.55 9.93
C GLN A 230 4.25 -6.11 9.84
N LEU A 231 3.37 -5.12 10.01
CA LEU A 231 3.75 -3.70 10.00
C LEU A 231 4.78 -3.39 11.10
N ILE A 232 4.55 -3.85 12.33
CA ILE A 232 5.47 -3.62 13.44
C ILE A 232 6.82 -4.30 13.21
N GLN A 233 6.84 -5.55 12.77
CA GLN A 233 8.09 -6.28 12.52
C GLN A 233 8.92 -5.64 11.40
N GLN A 234 8.27 -5.25 10.30
CA GLN A 234 8.97 -4.62 9.17
C GLN A 234 9.41 -3.19 9.49
N GLY A 235 8.57 -2.40 10.15
CA GLY A 235 8.93 -1.05 10.58
C GLY A 235 10.13 -1.05 11.53
N ARG A 236 10.19 -1.98 12.50
CA ARG A 236 11.37 -2.13 13.37
C ARG A 236 12.63 -2.49 12.60
N ARG A 237 12.54 -3.40 11.62
CA ARG A 237 13.68 -3.82 10.78
C ARG A 237 14.18 -2.71 9.87
N LYS A 238 13.28 -1.95 9.23
CA LYS A 238 13.62 -0.91 8.26
C LYS A 238 14.04 0.42 8.90
N LEU A 239 13.40 0.80 10.01
CA LEU A 239 13.57 2.14 10.61
C LEU A 239 14.41 2.13 11.90
N GLY A 240 14.84 0.95 12.38
CA GLY A 240 15.73 0.84 13.54
C GLY A 240 15.15 1.37 14.85
N VAL A 241 13.82 1.40 14.98
CA VAL A 241 13.13 1.89 16.18
C VAL A 241 12.83 0.73 17.14
N GLU A 242 13.29 0.82 18.39
CA GLU A 242 12.93 -0.13 19.46
C GLU A 242 11.53 0.08 20.01
#